data_AF-S6EWS8-F1
#
_entry.id   AF-S6EWS8-F1
#
_cell.length_a   1.000
_cell.length_b   1.000
_cell.length_c   1.000
_cell.angle_alpha   90.00
_cell.angle_beta   90.00
_cell.angle_gamma   90.00
#
_symmetry.space_group_name_H-M   'P 1'
#
loop_
_entity.id
_entity.type
_entity.pdbx_description
1 polymer ?
#
loop_
_entity_poly.entity_id
_entity_poly.type
_entity_poly.pdbx_seq_one_letter_code
_entity_poly.pdbx_strand_id
1 'polypeptide(L)' 'MTFTNKNKFFQYTVTLDTSHNIFRASLVNDSNIYGAGDTIEEAVQNLEQLV' A
#
# COMPACT_ATOMS: atom_id res chain seq x y z
N MET A 1 -10.11 0.02 4.71
CA MET A 1 -10.56 -1.28 4.14
C MET A 1 -9.32 -2.13 3.91
N THR A 2 -9.40 -3.44 4.15
CA THR A 2 -8.27 -4.37 3.99
C THR A 2 -8.36 -5.10 2.66
N PHE A 3 -7.24 -5.20 1.96
CA PHE A 3 -7.09 -5.86 0.67
C PHE A 3 -6.10 -7.00 0.80
N THR A 4 -6.24 -8.02 -0.05
CA THR A 4 -5.30 -9.14 -0.14
C THR A 4 -4.61 -9.09 -1.49
N ASN A 5 -3.29 -8.92 -1.49
CA ASN A 5 -2.48 -9.10 -2.67
C ASN A 5 -2.33 -10.60 -2.94
N LYS A 6 -2.97 -11.09 -4.01
CA LYS A 6 -2.93 -12.52 -4.36
C LYS A 6 -1.61 -12.95 -5.01
N ASN A 7 -0.83 -12.03 -5.56
CA ASN A 7 0.43 -12.34 -6.25
C ASN A 7 1.54 -12.67 -5.24
N LYS A 8 1.63 -11.89 -4.17
CA LYS A 8 2.67 -12.01 -3.13
C LYS A 8 2.14 -12.52 -1.78
N PHE A 9 0.85 -12.87 -1.71
CA PHE A 9 0.18 -13.43 -0.52
C PHE A 9 0.31 -12.59 0.77
N PHE A 10 0.21 -11.26 0.65
CA PHE A 10 0.16 -10.35 1.80
C PHE A 10 -1.13 -9.55 1.87
N GLN A 11 -1.47 -9.06 3.06
CA GLN A 11 -2.60 -8.17 3.28
C GLN A 11 -2.13 -6.74 3.49
N TYR A 12 -2.85 -5.78 2.91
CA TYR A 12 -2.53 -4.37 3.02
C TYR A 12 -3.78 -3.51 3.19
N THR A 13 -3.58 -2.29 3.67
CA THR A 13 -4.59 -1.24 3.75
C THR A 13 -4.19 -0.10 2.84
N VAL A 14 -5.17 0.62 2.31
CA VAL A 14 -4.94 1.80 1.47
C VAL A 14 -5.53 3.02 2.15
N THR A 15 -4.76 4.09 2.20
CA THR A 15 -5.16 5.40 2.74
C THR A 15 -4.73 6.50 1.78
N LEU A 16 -5.54 7.56 1.67
CA LEU A 16 -5.15 8.79 0.97
C LEU A 16 -4.48 9.73 1.97
N ASP A 17 -3.23 10.10 1.72
CA ASP A 17 -2.59 11.22 2.41
C ASP A 17 -2.98 12.52 1.71
N THR A 18 -3.94 13.23 2.30
CA THR A 18 -4.47 14.49 1.75
C THR A 18 -3.47 15.65 1.83
N SER A 19 -2.38 15.51 2.59
CA SER A 19 -1.35 16.55 2.69
C SER A 19 -0.48 16.60 1.45
N HIS A 20 -0.25 15.43 0.86
CA HIS A 20 0.59 15.26 -0.33
C HIS A 20 -0.21 14.83 -1.57
N ASN A 21 -1.51 14.56 -1.42
CA ASN A 21 -2.40 14.02 -2.45
C ASN A 21 -1.92 12.69 -3.05
N ILE A 22 -1.34 11.83 -2.20
CA ILE A 22 -0.82 10.51 -2.62
C ILE A 22 -1.58 9.39 -1.93
N PHE A 23 -1.67 8.24 -2.61
CA PHE A 23 -2.12 7.00 -1.99
C PHE A 23 -0.96 6.32 -1.28
N ARG A 24 -1.29 5.73 -0.13
CA ARG A 24 -0.36 4.94 0.68
C ARG A 24 -0.95 3.56 0.91
N ALA A 25 -0.22 2.53 0.47
CA ALA A 25 -0.54 1.14 0.72
C ALA A 25 0.40 0.61 1.80
N SER A 26 -0.14 0.23 2.96
CA SER A 26 0.64 -0.22 4.12
C SER A 26 0.30 -1.67 4.46
N LEU A 27 1.29 -2.48 4.88
CA LEU A 27 1.01 -3.83 5.38
C LEU A 27 0.04 -3.77 6.58
N VAL A 28 -0.87 -4.74 6.64
CA VAL A 28 -1.78 -4.88 7.80
C VAL A 28 -1.00 -5.19 9.08
N ASN A 29 0.07 -5.98 8.96
CA ASN A 29 0.85 -6.45 10.11
C ASN A 29 1.92 -5.45 10.56
N ASP A 30 2.33 -4.52 9.69
CA ASP A 30 3.32 -3.48 10.01
C ASP A 30 3.08 -2.23 9.15
N SER A 31 2.44 -1.22 9.72
CA SER A 31 2.12 0.03 9.02
C SER A 31 3.35 0.89 8.67
N ASN A 32 4.54 0.54 9.18
CA ASN A 32 5.79 1.20 8.81
C ASN A 32 6.32 0.72 7.45
N ILE A 33 5.88 -0.46 7.00
CA ILE A 33 6.17 -0.97 5.66
C ILE A 33 5.04 -0.54 4.75
N TYR A 34 5.32 0.43 3.88
CA TYR A 34 4.35 0.99 2.96
C TYR A 34 4.97 1.40 1.63
N GLY A 35 4.19 1.23 0.56
CA GLY A 35 4.41 1.89 -0.72
C GLY A 35 3.55 3.14 -0.83
N ALA A 36 4.04 4.15 -1.56
CA ALA A 36 3.29 5.35 -1.87
C ALA A 36 3.26 5.58 -3.39
N GLY A 37 2.24 6.24 -3.90
CA GLY A 37 2.09 6.53 -5.32
C GLY A 37 0.93 7.48 -5.60
N ASP A 38 0.89 8.03 -6.82
CA ASP A 38 -0.18 8.93 -7.26
C ASP A 38 -1.49 8.17 -7.51
N THR A 39 -1.41 6.84 -7.65
CA THR A 39 -2.55 5.93 -7.78
C THR A 39 -2.47 4.80 -6.76
N ILE A 40 -3.60 4.11 -6.53
CA ILE A 40 -3.62 2.93 -5.65
C ILE A 40 -2.73 1.83 -6.22
N GLU A 41 -2.80 1.61 -7.54
CA GLU A 41 -2.02 0.61 -8.26
C GLU A 41 -0.52 0.83 -8.07
N GLU A 42 -0.05 2.07 -8.21
CA GLU A 42 1.35 2.42 -8.00
C GLU A 42 1.77 2.23 -6.54
N ALA A 43 0.95 2.68 -5.57
CA ALA A 43 1.24 2.49 -4.15
C ALA A 43 1.36 1.00 -3.79
N VAL A 44 0.52 0.15 -4.37
CA VAL A 44 0.57 -1.31 -4.18
C VAL A 44 1.78 -1.93 -4.86
N GLN A 45 2.13 -1.54 -6.09
CA GLN A 45 3.34 -2.01 -6.77
C GLN A 45 4.60 -1.65 -5.98
N ASN A 46 4.67 -0.42 -5.45
CA ASN A 46 5.79 0.01 -4.62
C ASN A 46 5.85 -0.78 -3.31
N LEU A 47 4.70 -1.11 -2.71
CA LEU A 47 4.64 -1.99 -1.56
C LEU A 47 5.14 -3.42 -1.90
N GLU A 48 4.75 -3.98 -3.06
CA GLU A 48 5.19 -5.31 -3.53
C GLU A 48 6.71 -5.43 -3.70
N GLN A 49 7.41 -4.33 -3.97
CA GLN A 49 8.87 -4.31 -4.07
C GLN A 49 9.58 -4.36 -2.72
N LEU A 50 8.88 -4.00 -1.65
CA LEU A 50 9.40 -4.00 -0.28
C LEU A 50 9.20 -5.34 0.45
N VAL A 51 8.38 -6.25 -0.12
CA VAL A 51 7.91 -7.49 0.52
C VAL A 51 8.05 -8.76 -0.32
#